data_AF-A0AAD9WW55-F1
#
_entry.id   AF-A0AAD9WW55-F1
#
_cell.length_a   1.000
_cell.length_b   1.000
_cell.length_c   1.000
_cell.angle_alpha   90.00
_cell.angle_beta   90.00
_cell.angle_gamma   90.00
#
_symmetry.space_group_name_H-M   'P 1'
#
loop_
_entity.id
_entity.type
_entity.pdbx_description
1 polymer ?
#
loop_
_entity_poly.entity_id
_entity_poly.type
_entity_poly.pdbx_seq_one_letter_code
_entity_poly.pdbx_strand_id
1 'polypeptide(L)'
;MLYPQDWHLKCQETRKEACGKGDGEGIVRLNGVKFLDARNSTLYSNMSLEECERECLKSCNCRGYANVYVDEMGRGCIAWYSELRDMRRYKSGQDFYLRVDAVELGMYCLFFHNRLIVA
;
A
#
# COMPACT_ATOMS: atom_id res chain seq x y z
N MET A 1 -15.21 26.48 0.72
CA MET A 1 -14.90 25.85 -0.57
C MET A 1 -13.38 25.80 -0.67
N LEU A 2 -12.78 24.62 -0.54
CA LEU A 2 -11.32 24.46 -0.62
C LEU A 2 -10.96 24.01 -2.03
N TYR A 3 -10.05 24.74 -2.67
CA TYR A 3 -9.77 24.72 -4.10
C TYR A 3 -8.92 23.48 -4.50
N PRO A 4 -9.07 22.94 -5.72
CA PRO A 4 -8.54 21.62 -6.10
C PRO A 4 -7.10 21.64 -6.63
N GLN A 5 -6.25 22.58 -6.23
CA GLN A 5 -4.98 22.85 -6.95
C GLN A 5 -3.69 22.27 -6.35
N ASP A 6 -3.73 21.58 -5.20
CA ASP A 6 -2.53 20.99 -4.58
C ASP A 6 -2.31 19.49 -4.90
N TRP A 7 -3.04 18.92 -5.86
CA TRP A 7 -3.03 17.47 -6.12
C TRP A 7 -1.87 16.95 -6.98
N HIS A 8 -0.88 17.79 -7.31
CA HIS A 8 0.29 17.40 -8.10
C HIS A 8 1.57 17.19 -7.25
N LEU A 9 1.44 16.79 -6.00
CA LEU A 9 2.55 16.16 -5.29
C LEU A 9 2.80 14.79 -5.94
N LYS A 10 3.70 14.78 -6.95
CA LYS A 10 4.27 13.54 -7.47
C LYS A 10 5.24 13.03 -6.40
N CYS A 11 4.80 12.06 -5.59
CA CYS A 11 5.69 11.34 -4.69
C CYS A 11 6.64 10.49 -5.53
N GLN A 12 7.94 10.68 -5.33
CA GLN A 12 8.95 9.84 -5.95
C GLN A 12 9.25 8.67 -5.02
N GLU A 13 9.25 7.46 -5.57
CA GLU A 13 9.59 6.27 -4.80
C GLU A 13 11.09 6.24 -4.48
N THR A 14 11.39 6.01 -3.20
CA THR A 14 12.76 6.00 -2.64
C THR A 14 13.34 4.59 -2.47
N ARG A 15 12.53 3.54 -2.72
CA ARG A 15 12.94 2.15 -2.56
C ARG A 15 14.14 1.82 -3.45
N LYS A 16 15.19 1.27 -2.85
CA LYS A 16 16.36 0.76 -3.56
C LYS A 16 16.02 -0.57 -4.23
N GLU A 17 16.72 -0.91 -5.32
CA GLU A 17 16.51 -2.13 -6.09
C GLU A 17 16.76 -3.45 -5.31
N ALA A 18 17.34 -3.37 -4.10
CA ALA A 18 17.62 -4.52 -3.23
C ALA A 18 16.40 -4.92 -2.37
N CYS A 19 15.29 -5.19 -3.05
CA CYS A 19 14.09 -5.83 -2.50
C CYS A 19 14.32 -7.27 -2.01
N GLY A 20 13.56 -7.72 -1.02
CA GLY A 20 13.49 -9.14 -0.64
C GLY A 20 14.71 -9.71 0.11
N LYS A 21 15.66 -8.87 0.53
CA LYS A 21 16.83 -9.26 1.34
C LYS A 21 16.60 -9.16 2.86
N GLY A 22 15.35 -9.01 3.31
CA GLY A 22 14.99 -9.02 4.73
C GLY A 22 15.29 -7.72 5.49
N ASP A 23 16.28 -6.94 5.05
CA ASP A 23 16.70 -5.73 5.77
C ASP A 23 16.20 -4.48 5.07
N GLY A 24 15.01 -4.02 5.48
CA GLY A 24 14.63 -2.63 5.34
C GLY A 24 13.51 -2.28 4.36
N GLU A 25 12.52 -3.16 4.19
CA GLU A 25 11.23 -2.82 3.60
C GLU A 25 10.10 -3.18 4.58
N GLY A 26 8.94 -2.56 4.42
CA GLY A 26 7.75 -2.95 5.18
C GLY A 26 6.47 -2.44 4.57
N ILE A 27 5.38 -2.61 5.31
CA ILE A 27 4.02 -2.32 4.87
C ILE A 27 3.42 -1.18 5.70
N VAL A 28 2.85 -0.20 5.01
CA VAL A 28 2.09 0.91 5.59
C VAL A 28 0.62 0.79 5.17
N ARG A 29 -0.29 0.82 6.13
CA ARG A 29 -1.74 0.82 5.87
C ARG A 29 -2.24 2.24 5.63
N LEU A 30 -2.69 2.51 4.40
CA LEU A 30 -3.36 3.73 3.99
C LEU A 30 -4.88 3.53 4.02
N ASN A 31 -5.56 4.22 4.94
CA ASN A 31 -7.02 4.10 5.08
C ASN A 31 -7.78 4.94 4.06
N GLY A 32 -8.81 4.35 3.47
CA GLY A 32 -9.76 5.06 2.62
C GLY A 32 -9.21 5.39 1.24
N VAL A 33 -8.44 4.52 0.62
CA VAL A 33 -7.91 4.70 -0.74
C VAL A 33 -8.89 4.14 -1.77
N LYS A 34 -9.10 4.86 -2.87
CA LYS A 34 -9.68 4.31 -4.10
C LYS A 34 -8.69 4.48 -5.24
N PHE A 35 -8.51 3.39 -5.98
CA PHE A 35 -7.82 3.39 -7.26
C PHE A 35 -8.84 3.70 -8.35
N LEU A 36 -8.59 4.75 -9.13
CA LEU A 36 -9.40 5.04 -10.31
C LEU A 36 -8.99 4.17 -11.52
N ASP A 37 -7.83 3.53 -11.44
CA ASP A 37 -7.33 2.58 -12.43
C ASP A 37 -6.64 1.39 -11.73
N ALA A 38 -6.98 0.18 -12.16
CA ALA A 38 -6.41 -1.08 -11.68
C ALA A 38 -5.43 -1.70 -12.69
N ARG A 39 -4.92 -0.94 -13.67
CA ARG A 39 -3.88 -1.43 -14.59
C ARG A 39 -2.67 -1.99 -13.84
N ASN A 40 -2.05 -3.03 -14.44
CA ASN A 40 -0.90 -3.74 -13.89
C ASN A 40 -1.11 -4.26 -12.46
N SER A 41 -2.36 -4.66 -12.17
CA SER A 41 -2.70 -5.36 -10.95
C SER A 41 -3.08 -6.81 -11.24
N THR A 42 -2.90 -7.65 -10.23
CA THR A 42 -3.30 -9.05 -10.25
C THR A 42 -4.34 -9.28 -9.17
N LEU A 43 -5.48 -9.86 -9.55
CA LEU A 43 -6.53 -10.30 -8.64
C LEU A 43 -6.21 -11.71 -8.14
N TYR A 44 -6.08 -11.87 -6.83
CA TYR A 44 -5.96 -13.16 -6.17
C TYR A 44 -7.26 -13.46 -5.43
N SER A 45 -8.18 -14.16 -6.09
CA SER A 45 -9.54 -14.41 -5.59
C SER A 45 -9.61 -15.42 -4.43
N ASN A 46 -8.62 -16.30 -4.31
CA ASN A 46 -8.60 -17.40 -3.35
C ASN A 46 -7.63 -17.17 -2.18
N MET A 47 -6.92 -16.05 -2.15
CA MET A 47 -5.92 -15.74 -1.13
C MET A 47 -6.52 -14.88 -0.02
N SER A 48 -6.06 -15.12 1.21
CA SER A 48 -6.25 -14.21 2.33
C SER A 48 -5.41 -12.93 2.13
N LEU A 49 -5.73 -11.89 2.89
CA LEU A 49 -4.95 -10.65 2.86
C LEU A 49 -3.48 -10.87 3.28
N GLU A 50 -3.25 -11.76 4.24
CA GLU A 50 -1.90 -12.13 4.71
C GLU A 50 -1.13 -12.91 3.64
N GLU A 51 -1.80 -13.80 2.91
CA GLU A 51 -1.19 -14.52 1.79
C GLU A 51 -0.77 -13.54 0.69
N CYS A 52 -1.60 -12.53 0.42
CA CYS A 52 -1.29 -11.49 -0.54
C CYS A 52 -0.12 -10.60 -0.12
N GLU A 53 0.03 -10.31 1.17
CA GLU A 53 1.22 -9.62 1.66
C GLU A 53 2.48 -10.41 1.32
N ARG A 54 2.50 -11.72 1.62
CA ARG A 54 3.64 -12.57 1.30
C ARG A 54 3.91 -12.66 -0.20
N GLU A 55 2.86 -12.82 -1.02
CA GLU A 55 3.02 -12.84 -2.49
C GLU A 55 3.53 -11.50 -3.04
N CYS A 56 3.05 -10.38 -2.51
CA CYS A 56 3.55 -9.06 -2.85
C CYS A 56 5.03 -8.92 -2.49
N LEU A 57 5.43 -9.36 -1.29
CA LEU A 57 6.81 -9.23 -0.80
C LEU A 57 7.82 -10.05 -1.63
N LYS A 58 7.41 -11.16 -2.25
CA LYS A 58 8.24 -11.95 -3.17
C LYS A 58 8.66 -11.21 -4.43
N SER A 59 7.88 -10.22 -4.87
CA SER A 59 8.15 -9.47 -6.09
C SER A 59 8.50 -8.03 -5.77
N CYS A 60 9.71 -7.62 -6.13
CA CYS A 60 10.23 -6.25 -5.97
C CYS A 60 9.36 -5.18 -6.62
N ASN A 61 8.72 -5.57 -7.73
CA ASN A 61 7.85 -4.71 -8.51
C ASN A 61 6.52 -4.48 -7.80
N CYS A 62 6.15 -5.30 -6.81
CA CYS A 62 4.95 -5.05 -6.04
C CYS A 62 5.07 -3.69 -5.34
N ARG A 63 4.07 -2.84 -5.54
CA ARG A 63 3.93 -1.54 -4.89
C ARG A 63 2.99 -1.59 -3.69
N GLY A 64 2.07 -2.55 -3.67
CA GLY A 64 1.15 -2.74 -2.56
C GLY A 64 -0.07 -3.57 -2.95
N TYR A 65 -0.94 -3.80 -1.99
CA TYR A 65 -2.11 -4.66 -2.13
C TYR A 65 -3.32 -4.11 -1.36
N ALA A 66 -4.51 -4.55 -1.71
CA ALA A 66 -5.75 -4.23 -1.01
C ALA A 66 -6.62 -5.47 -0.92
N ASN A 67 -7.43 -5.55 0.14
CA ASN A 67 -8.51 -6.53 0.21
C ASN A 67 -9.56 -6.18 -0.86
N VAL A 68 -10.09 -7.21 -1.52
CA VAL A 68 -11.32 -7.14 -2.30
C VAL A 68 -12.25 -8.22 -1.78
N TYR A 69 -13.50 -7.86 -1.52
CA TYR A 69 -14.51 -8.80 -1.04
C TYR A 69 -14.90 -9.75 -2.18
N VAL A 70 -14.13 -10.82 -2.40
CA VAL A 70 -14.35 -11.76 -3.52
C VAL A 70 -15.21 -12.95 -3.10
N ASP A 71 -15.27 -13.30 -1.80
CA ASP A 71 -16.16 -14.36 -1.31
C ASP A 71 -16.74 -14.11 0.11
N GLU A 72 -17.70 -14.96 0.51
CA GLU A 72 -18.37 -14.92 1.82
C GLU A 72 -17.40 -15.13 3.01
N MET A 73 -16.22 -15.69 2.73
CA MET A 73 -15.16 -15.90 3.73
C MET A 73 -14.25 -14.66 3.84
N GLY A 74 -14.50 -13.61 3.07
CA GLY A 74 -13.68 -12.39 3.04
C GLY A 74 -12.31 -12.61 2.41
N ARG A 75 -12.16 -13.65 1.58
CA ARG A 75 -10.95 -13.88 0.75
C ARG A 75 -11.05 -13.07 -0.53
N GLY A 76 -9.88 -12.79 -1.08
CA GLY A 76 -9.74 -11.91 -2.21
C GLY A 76 -8.80 -10.75 -1.89
N CYS A 77 -7.80 -10.57 -2.73
CA CYS A 77 -7.03 -9.35 -2.74
C CYS A 77 -6.64 -8.97 -4.17
N ILE A 78 -6.22 -7.73 -4.31
CA ILE A 78 -5.65 -7.22 -5.54
C ILE A 78 -4.28 -6.62 -5.21
N ALA A 79 -3.26 -6.97 -5.98
CA ALA A 79 -1.89 -6.49 -5.79
C ALA A 79 -1.41 -5.74 -7.05
N TRP A 80 -0.74 -4.61 -6.86
CA TRP A 80 -0.24 -3.75 -7.94
C TRP A 80 1.27 -3.91 -8.12
N TYR A 81 1.71 -4.04 -9.37
CA TYR A 81 3.11 -4.29 -9.73
C TYR A 81 3.77 -3.18 -10.57
N SER A 82 3.07 -2.07 -10.79
CA SER A 82 3.63 -0.88 -11.45
C SER A 82 3.40 0.37 -10.62
N GLU A 83 3.91 1.51 -11.09
CA GLU A 83 3.60 2.82 -10.52
C GLU A 83 2.12 2.96 -10.17
N LEU A 84 1.86 3.36 -8.92
CA LEU A 84 0.50 3.62 -8.44
C LEU A 84 0.08 5.00 -8.96
N ARG A 85 -0.82 5.00 -9.94
CA ARG A 85 -1.39 6.23 -10.51
C ARG A 85 -2.85 6.37 -10.09
N ASP A 86 -3.31 7.62 -10.06
CA ASP A 86 -4.72 7.96 -9.81
C ASP A 86 -5.31 7.40 -8.49
N MET A 87 -4.49 7.40 -7.44
CA MET A 87 -4.95 7.13 -6.07
C MET A 87 -5.59 8.37 -5.47
N ARG A 88 -6.76 8.20 -4.87
CA ARG A 88 -7.45 9.28 -4.14
C ARG A 88 -7.99 8.77 -2.82
N ARG A 89 -7.95 9.64 -1.81
CA ARG A 89 -8.50 9.34 -0.49
C ARG A 89 -9.98 9.69 -0.43
N TYR A 90 -10.80 8.72 -0.05
CA TYR A 90 -12.23 8.83 0.14
C TYR A 90 -12.60 8.27 1.52
N LYS A 91 -13.56 8.90 2.21
CA LYS A 91 -14.10 8.38 3.48
C LYS A 91 -14.65 6.95 3.34
N SER A 92 -15.17 6.60 2.17
CA SER A 92 -15.68 5.27 1.80
C SER A 92 -14.72 4.50 0.90
N GLY A 93 -13.43 4.86 0.88
CA GLY A 93 -12.41 4.06 0.21
C GLY A 93 -12.07 2.81 1.02
N GLN A 94 -11.29 1.92 0.43
CA GLN A 94 -10.81 0.70 1.09
C GLN A 94 -9.38 0.91 1.61
N ASP A 95 -8.94 0.04 2.51
CA ASP A 95 -7.55 0.10 2.96
C ASP A 95 -6.62 -0.40 1.86
N PHE A 96 -5.51 0.31 1.70
CA PHE A 96 -4.43 -0.07 0.82
C PHE A 96 -3.15 -0.25 1.63
N TYR A 97 -2.47 -1.37 1.42
CA TYR A 97 -1.25 -1.76 2.08
C TYR A 97 -0.09 -1.45 1.15
N LEU A 98 0.52 -0.28 1.35
CA LEU A 98 1.62 0.23 0.55
C LEU A 98 2.93 -0.40 1.02
N ARG A 99 3.72 -0.92 0.07
CA ARG A 99 5.08 -1.36 0.33
C ARG A 99 6.03 -0.16 0.27
N VAL A 100 6.80 0.03 1.33
CA VAL A 100 7.73 1.17 1.51
C VAL A 100 9.11 0.68 1.93
N ASP A 101 10.13 1.53 1.80
CA ASP A 101 11.44 1.28 2.41
C ASP A 101 11.42 1.54 3.93
N ALA A 102 12.52 1.19 4.59
CA ALA A 102 12.69 1.33 6.04
C ALA A 102 12.65 2.78 6.53
N VAL A 103 13.08 3.74 5.73
CA VAL A 103 13.09 5.15 6.12
C VAL A 103 11.66 5.64 6.21
N GLU A 104 10.89 5.40 5.14
CA GLU A 104 9.46 5.73 5.08
C GLU A 104 8.65 4.95 6.13
N LEU A 105 8.96 3.67 6.34
CA LEU A 105 8.34 2.87 7.39
C LEU A 105 8.64 3.44 8.79
N GLY A 106 9.89 3.81 9.04
CA GLY A 106 10.32 4.43 10.29
C GLY A 106 9.61 5.76 10.54
N MET A 107 9.53 6.62 9.52
CA MET A 107 8.76 7.86 9.58
C MET A 107 7.29 7.58 9.86
N TYR A 108 6.66 6.65 9.15
CA TYR A 108 5.25 6.31 9.37
C TYR A 108 4.98 5.81 10.80
N CYS A 109 5.83 4.92 11.34
CA CYS A 109 5.73 4.45 12.71
C CYS A 109 5.87 5.60 13.73
N LEU A 110 6.80 6.52 13.53
CA LEU A 110 7.02 7.69 14.40
C LEU A 110 5.83 8.66 14.39
N PHE A 111 5.21 8.91 13.24
CA PHE A 111 4.13 9.90 13.11
C PHE A 111 2.73 9.35 13.42
N PHE A 112 2.44 8.09 13.07
CA PHE A 112 1.08 7.54 13.10
C PHE A 112 0.86 6.45 14.15
N HIS A 113 1.92 5.91 14.76
CA HIS A 113 1.82 4.85 15.77
C HIS A 113 2.35 5.27 17.14
N ASN A 114 2.44 6.58 17.40
CA ASN A 114 3.00 7.13 18.63
C ASN A 114 2.09 6.88 19.85
N ARG A 115 2.15 5.65 20.37
CA ARG A 115 1.96 5.29 21.77
C ARG A 115 3.32 5.06 22.48
N LEU A 116 4.39 5.68 21.98
CA LEU A 116 5.67 5.72 22.68
C LEU A 116 6.09 7.18 22.87
N ILE A 117 5.84 7.65 24.09
CA ILE A 117 6.53 8.78 24.70
C ILE A 117 8.02 8.43 24.70
N VAL A 118 8.85 9.21 24.02
CA VAL A 118 10.29 9.24 24.31
C VAL A 118 10.47 10.38 25.30
N ALA A 119 10.77 10.03 26.55
CA ALA A 119 11.31 10.94 27.56
C ALA A 119 12.81 11.15 27.30
#